data_AF-A0A514XJM7-F1
#
_entry.id   AF-A0A514XJM7-F1
#
_cell.length_a   1.000
_cell.length_b   1.000
_cell.length_c   1.000
_cell.angle_alpha   90.00
_cell.angle_beta   90.00
_cell.angle_gamma   90.00
#
_symmetry.space_group_name_H-M   'P 1'
#
loop_
_entity.id
_entity.type
_entity.pdbx_description
1 polymer ?
#
loop_
_entity_poly.entity_id
_entity_poly.type
_entity_poly.pdbx_seq_one_letter_code
_entity_poly.pdbx_strand_id
1 'polypeptide(L)'
;MEKFILRISRKIAILYPALLSGVVVFLLVGATLSLVACGGTSTDVTGIDPYTQIGGTLTTATADEISGIGKVRFVTPLAGVLTNNSIKFKAALDGSSTNSTATIVFNSNDLNITESTGIAVKFSRTGVNVSCQIGVNGNWVTVASSITNMYAPLALDFVIDIHNNTGGSNKTRVLIWRYTPYAATTADVDTNSSGDLTSSYPAAQQAPGIYTGIIVNQATVTGAAISTNKIVN
;
A
#
# COMPACT_ATOMS: atom_id res chain seq x y z
N MET A 1 49.87 56.34 -5.40
CA MET A 1 49.95 55.02 -4.74
C MET A 1 50.42 54.02 -5.78
N GLU A 2 51.73 53.91 -5.92
CA GLU A 2 52.40 53.03 -6.87
C GLU A 2 53.47 52.22 -6.14
N LYS A 3 53.51 50.92 -6.48
CA LYS A 3 54.70 50.10 -6.71
C LYS A 3 55.64 49.86 -5.51
N PHE A 4 55.57 48.64 -4.98
CA PHE A 4 56.75 47.98 -4.39
C PHE A 4 57.22 46.83 -5.28
N ILE A 5 58.54 46.77 -5.39
CA ILE A 5 59.36 46.25 -6.49
C ILE A 5 60.02 44.92 -6.09
N LEU A 6 60.07 44.01 -7.07
CA LEU A 6 61.07 42.97 -7.37
C LEU A 6 61.89 42.31 -6.23
N ARG A 7 61.80 40.98 -6.14
CA ARG A 7 62.91 40.13 -5.67
C ARG A 7 63.28 39.12 -6.75
N ILE A 8 64.48 39.27 -7.30
CA ILE A 8 65.13 38.28 -8.18
C ILE A 8 66.05 37.43 -7.30
N SER A 9 65.87 36.11 -7.29
CA SER A 9 66.91 35.18 -6.87
C SER A 9 67.07 34.05 -7.89
N ARG A 10 68.30 33.92 -8.37
CA ARG A 10 68.83 32.97 -9.35
C ARG A 10 68.72 31.52 -8.88
N LYS A 11 68.39 30.59 -9.78
CA LYS A 11 69.32 29.60 -10.38
C LYS A 11 68.57 28.58 -11.25
N ILE A 12 69.28 28.14 -12.27
CA ILE A 12 68.91 27.40 -13.48
C ILE A 12 68.81 25.88 -13.25
N ALA A 13 68.12 25.22 -14.19
CA ALA A 13 68.14 23.79 -14.58
C ALA A 13 66.89 23.03 -14.06
N ILE A 14 66.00 22.44 -14.87
CA ILE A 14 66.18 21.49 -16.00
C ILE A 14 64.88 21.40 -16.86
N LEU A 15 65.08 21.37 -18.18
CA LEU A 15 64.30 20.79 -19.30
C LEU A 15 62.74 20.71 -19.32
N TYR A 16 62.21 21.31 -20.40
CA TYR A 16 60.97 21.06 -21.17
C TYR A 16 60.68 19.57 -21.52
N PRO A 17 59.51 19.17 -22.10
CA PRO A 17 58.53 19.97 -22.87
C PRO A 17 57.02 19.66 -22.70
N ALA A 18 56.23 20.59 -23.25
CA ALA A 18 55.02 20.42 -24.10
C ALA A 18 54.08 19.22 -23.89
N LEU A 19 52.78 19.50 -23.79
CA LEU A 19 51.76 19.30 -24.83
C LEU A 19 50.40 19.55 -24.16
N LEU A 20 49.63 20.55 -24.59
CA LEU A 20 48.57 20.40 -25.60
C LEU A 20 47.58 19.25 -25.31
N SER A 21 46.30 19.63 -25.36
CA SER A 21 45.10 18.79 -25.57
C SER A 21 44.34 18.29 -24.33
N GLY A 22 43.03 18.50 -24.38
CA GLY A 22 42.04 18.16 -23.35
C GLY A 22 41.02 19.30 -23.25
N VAL A 23 40.28 19.67 -24.31
CA VAL A 23 39.21 18.88 -24.94
C VAL A 23 38.51 17.97 -23.93
N VAL A 24 37.40 18.49 -23.41
CA VAL A 24 36.11 17.80 -23.29
C VAL A 24 36.19 16.26 -23.23
N VAL A 25 36.27 15.74 -22.02
CA VAL A 25 35.85 14.37 -21.65
C VAL A 25 35.25 14.52 -20.25
N PHE A 26 33.94 14.77 -20.10
CA PHE A 26 32.89 13.74 -20.11
C PHE A 26 33.33 12.42 -19.44
N LEU A 27 33.74 12.51 -18.17
CA LEU A 27 33.80 11.41 -17.20
C LEU A 27 32.82 11.80 -16.09
N LEU A 28 31.52 11.53 -16.23
CA LEU A 28 30.90 10.21 -16.07
C LEU A 28 31.44 9.42 -14.87
N VAL A 29 31.58 10.09 -13.72
CA VAL A 29 31.60 9.40 -12.42
C VAL A 29 30.15 9.06 -12.08
N GLY A 30 29.79 7.83 -12.43
CA GLY A 30 28.50 7.22 -12.15
C GLY A 30 28.21 7.16 -10.65
N ALA A 31 27.52 8.18 -10.15
CA ALA A 31 26.57 7.99 -9.07
C ALA A 31 25.23 7.63 -9.71
N THR A 32 25.16 6.43 -10.28
CA THR A 32 23.88 5.74 -10.35
C THR A 32 23.47 5.53 -8.90
N LEU A 33 22.69 6.47 -8.37
CA LEU A 33 21.65 6.12 -7.40
C LEU A 33 20.79 5.10 -8.13
N SER A 34 21.21 3.83 -8.10
CA SER A 34 20.28 2.73 -8.10
C SER A 34 19.41 2.97 -6.88
N LEU A 35 18.34 3.74 -7.07
CA LEU A 35 17.10 3.43 -6.39
C LEU A 35 16.94 1.95 -6.67
N VAL A 36 17.23 1.16 -5.65
CA VAL A 36 16.80 -0.22 -5.58
C VAL A 36 15.30 -0.10 -5.78
N ALA A 37 14.85 -0.27 -7.02
CA ALA A 37 13.50 -0.66 -7.29
C ALA A 37 13.42 -2.01 -6.58
N CYS A 38 12.97 -1.97 -5.33
CA CYS A 38 12.51 -3.12 -4.60
C CYS A 38 11.19 -3.56 -5.25
N GLY A 39 11.27 -3.90 -6.53
CA GLY A 39 10.32 -4.73 -7.23
C GLY A 39 10.53 -6.14 -6.70
N GLY A 40 10.20 -6.34 -5.42
CA GLY A 40 10.08 -7.66 -4.86
C GLY A 40 9.02 -8.36 -5.70
N THR A 41 9.43 -9.32 -6.50
CA THR A 41 8.55 -10.33 -7.08
C THR A 41 7.87 -11.02 -5.90
N SER A 42 6.71 -10.49 -5.56
CA SER A 42 5.90 -10.98 -4.48
C SER A 42 5.25 -12.26 -4.97
N THR A 43 5.60 -13.40 -4.39
CA THR A 43 4.84 -14.64 -4.56
C THR A 43 3.35 -14.40 -4.30
N ASP A 44 2.49 -15.11 -5.03
CA ASP A 44 1.05 -15.17 -4.77
C ASP A 44 0.80 -15.39 -3.28
N VAL A 45 -0.15 -14.67 -2.69
CA VAL A 45 -0.62 -15.03 -1.34
C VAL A 45 -1.51 -16.26 -1.47
N THR A 46 -1.08 -17.36 -0.86
CA THR A 46 -1.86 -18.59 -0.74
C THR A 46 -2.05 -18.87 0.74
N GLY A 47 -3.29 -19.10 1.15
CA GLY A 47 -3.66 -19.36 2.54
C GLY A 47 -3.81 -18.11 3.40
N ILE A 48 -4.23 -18.36 4.64
CA ILE A 48 -4.51 -17.39 5.68
C ILE A 48 -3.32 -17.32 6.63
N ASP A 49 -2.94 -16.11 7.03
CA ASP A 49 -1.86 -15.88 8.00
C ASP A 49 -2.04 -16.80 9.23
N PRO A 50 -1.01 -17.58 9.62
CA PRO A 50 -1.12 -18.57 10.70
C PRO A 50 -1.43 -17.97 12.07
N TYR A 51 -1.27 -16.65 12.25
CA TYR A 51 -1.56 -15.96 13.51
C TYR A 51 -2.96 -15.34 13.53
N THR A 52 -3.98 -16.05 13.05
CA THR A 52 -5.38 -15.57 13.09
C THR A 52 -6.19 -16.09 14.26
N GLN A 53 -7.06 -15.24 14.80
CA GLN A 53 -8.17 -15.62 15.67
C GLN A 53 -9.49 -15.48 14.93
N ILE A 54 -10.31 -16.51 15.02
CA ILE A 54 -11.57 -16.63 14.29
C ILE A 54 -12.74 -16.29 15.22
N GLY A 55 -13.74 -15.57 14.71
CA GLY A 55 -14.99 -15.29 15.41
C GLY A 55 -16.21 -15.34 14.48
N GLY A 56 -17.38 -15.66 15.05
CA GLY A 56 -18.64 -15.77 14.30
C GLY A 56 -18.95 -17.20 13.84
N THR A 57 -19.83 -17.33 12.84
CA THR A 57 -20.40 -18.61 12.37
C THR A 57 -19.93 -18.92 10.94
N LEU A 58 -18.61 -18.92 10.75
CA LEU A 58 -18.01 -19.27 9.46
C LEU A 58 -18.30 -20.75 9.15
N THR A 59 -18.61 -21.03 7.88
CA THR A 59 -18.81 -22.40 7.40
C THR A 59 -17.48 -23.13 7.26
N THR A 60 -16.40 -22.38 7.00
CA THR A 60 -15.04 -22.90 6.94
C THR A 60 -14.07 -21.85 7.47
N ALA A 61 -13.12 -22.28 8.31
CA ALA A 61 -12.07 -21.42 8.84
C ALA A 61 -10.82 -22.27 9.12
N THR A 62 -9.97 -22.40 8.12
CA THR A 62 -8.73 -23.19 8.14
C THR A 62 -7.53 -22.31 7.76
N ALA A 63 -6.34 -22.89 7.70
CA ALA A 63 -5.14 -22.20 7.23
C ALA A 63 -5.21 -21.86 5.72
N ASP A 64 -6.13 -22.47 4.96
CA ASP A 64 -6.23 -22.27 3.51
C ASP A 64 -7.44 -21.41 3.13
N GLU A 65 -8.49 -21.40 3.95
CA GLU A 65 -9.78 -20.82 3.58
C GLU A 65 -10.57 -20.26 4.77
N ILE A 66 -11.17 -19.09 4.57
CA ILE A 66 -12.24 -18.54 5.41
C ILE A 66 -13.48 -18.38 4.54
N SER A 67 -14.62 -18.96 4.93
CA SER A 67 -15.83 -18.96 4.11
C SER A 67 -17.10 -18.83 4.95
N GLY A 68 -18.12 -18.16 4.38
CA GLY A 68 -19.45 -18.02 4.99
C GLY A 68 -19.69 -16.63 5.59
N ILE A 69 -20.24 -16.59 6.81
CA ILE A 69 -20.58 -15.34 7.50
C ILE A 69 -19.83 -15.29 8.83
N GLY A 70 -18.95 -14.31 8.99
CA GLY A 70 -18.19 -14.15 10.20
C GLY A 70 -17.00 -13.23 10.03
N LYS A 71 -16.03 -13.38 10.90
CA LYS A 71 -14.89 -12.46 10.98
C LYS A 71 -13.64 -13.17 11.45
N VAL A 72 -12.52 -12.71 10.94
CA VAL A 72 -11.20 -13.18 11.35
C VAL A 72 -10.36 -11.98 11.72
N ARG A 73 -9.69 -12.06 12.85
CA ARG A 73 -8.75 -11.07 13.33
C ARG A 73 -7.34 -11.63 13.22
N PHE A 74 -6.44 -10.84 12.68
CA PHE A 74 -5.03 -11.18 12.71
C PHE A 74 -4.45 -10.74 14.06
N VAL A 75 -3.72 -11.66 14.69
CA VAL A 75 -3.04 -11.52 15.99
C VAL A 75 -1.52 -11.53 15.78
N THR A 76 -1.07 -11.45 14.53
CA THR A 76 0.33 -11.35 14.13
C THR A 76 1.06 -10.39 15.08
N PRO A 77 2.28 -10.72 15.55
CA PRO A 77 3.06 -9.88 16.45
C PRO A 77 3.64 -8.64 15.74
N LEU A 78 2.80 -7.89 15.02
CA LEU A 78 3.09 -6.56 14.45
C LEU A 78 3.11 -5.50 15.56
N ALA A 79 3.75 -5.83 16.68
CA ALA A 79 4.04 -4.90 17.75
C ALA A 79 4.83 -3.72 17.16
N GLY A 80 4.21 -2.54 17.11
CA GLY A 80 4.84 -1.30 16.65
C GLY A 80 4.38 -0.75 15.30
N VAL A 81 3.55 -1.47 14.53
CA VAL A 81 3.01 -0.98 13.25
C VAL A 81 1.57 -0.48 13.43
N LEU A 82 1.38 0.49 14.33
CA LEU A 82 0.05 0.94 14.75
C LEU A 82 -0.65 1.87 13.74
N THR A 83 0.07 2.31 12.71
CA THR A 83 -0.36 3.38 11.80
C THR A 83 -0.39 2.96 10.34
N ASN A 84 0.55 2.12 9.89
CA ASN A 84 0.73 1.84 8.47
C ASN A 84 0.87 0.35 8.16
N ASN A 85 -0.14 -0.28 7.57
CA ASN A 85 -0.15 -1.72 7.32
C ASN A 85 -0.47 -2.01 5.86
N SER A 86 -0.05 -3.19 5.38
CA SER A 86 -0.46 -3.73 4.09
C SER A 86 -1.13 -5.07 4.29
N ILE A 87 -2.17 -5.33 3.51
CA ILE A 87 -2.70 -6.68 3.34
C ILE A 87 -2.62 -7.07 1.87
N LYS A 88 -2.21 -8.31 1.62
CA LYS A 88 -2.51 -8.98 0.37
C LYS A 88 -3.75 -9.83 0.58
N PHE A 89 -4.67 -9.79 -0.37
CA PHE A 89 -6.02 -10.30 -0.20
C PHE A 89 -6.52 -10.98 -1.47
N LYS A 90 -6.92 -12.25 -1.34
CA LYS A 90 -7.62 -13.04 -2.35
C LYS A 90 -8.94 -13.53 -1.82
N ALA A 91 -10.02 -13.24 -2.54
CA ALA A 91 -11.35 -13.68 -2.15
C ALA A 91 -12.25 -13.96 -3.35
N ALA A 92 -13.34 -14.68 -3.09
CA ALA A 92 -14.44 -14.88 -4.00
C ALA A 92 -15.73 -14.38 -3.36
N LEU A 93 -16.45 -13.48 -4.04
CA LEU A 93 -17.77 -13.03 -3.62
C LEU A 93 -18.83 -13.92 -4.26
N ASP A 94 -19.79 -14.42 -3.46
CA ASP A 94 -20.89 -15.24 -3.96
C ASP A 94 -21.74 -14.46 -4.97
N GLY A 95 -21.76 -14.95 -6.21
CA GLY A 95 -22.51 -14.35 -7.31
C GLY A 95 -24.02 -14.63 -7.27
N SER A 96 -24.47 -15.58 -6.45
CA SER A 96 -25.88 -15.91 -6.25
C SER A 96 -26.56 -15.06 -5.18
N SER A 97 -25.77 -14.37 -4.34
CA SER A 97 -26.27 -13.51 -3.27
C SER A 97 -26.35 -12.04 -3.69
N THR A 98 -27.34 -11.33 -3.17
CA THR A 98 -27.51 -9.88 -3.40
C THR A 98 -26.65 -9.01 -2.50
N ASN A 99 -26.08 -9.60 -1.43
CA ASN A 99 -25.39 -8.88 -0.35
C ASN A 99 -24.03 -9.52 0.01
N SER A 100 -23.36 -10.18 -0.95
CA SER A 100 -22.05 -10.77 -0.68
C SER A 100 -21.01 -9.66 -0.45
N THR A 101 -20.26 -9.75 0.65
CA THR A 101 -19.20 -8.80 0.96
C THR A 101 -17.95 -9.46 1.51
N ALA A 102 -16.82 -8.80 1.23
CA ALA A 102 -15.59 -8.99 1.97
C ALA A 102 -15.03 -7.62 2.34
N THR A 103 -14.83 -7.41 3.64
CA THR A 103 -14.35 -6.14 4.20
C THR A 103 -13.04 -6.38 4.91
N ILE A 104 -12.00 -5.67 4.50
CA ILE A 104 -10.73 -5.62 5.22
C ILE A 104 -10.79 -4.42 6.16
N VAL A 105 -10.48 -4.63 7.43
CA VAL A 105 -10.44 -3.58 8.45
C VAL A 105 -9.03 -3.47 9.00
N PHE A 106 -8.50 -2.25 9.03
CA PHE A 106 -7.20 -1.87 9.58
C PHE A 106 -7.35 -0.93 10.76
N ASN A 107 -6.38 -0.95 11.66
CA ASN A 107 -6.25 -0.01 12.77
C ASN A 107 -7.57 0.13 13.58
N SER A 108 -8.25 -0.99 13.81
CA SER A 108 -9.41 -1.07 14.68
C SER A 108 -8.98 -1.05 16.14
N ASN A 109 -9.76 -0.35 16.96
CA ASN A 109 -9.64 -0.37 18.42
C ASN A 109 -10.54 -1.44 19.06
N ASP A 110 -11.40 -2.06 18.27
CA ASP A 110 -12.28 -3.13 18.70
C ASP A 110 -11.61 -4.49 18.48
N LEU A 111 -11.46 -5.27 19.56
CA LEU A 111 -10.99 -6.65 19.57
C LEU A 111 -11.85 -7.55 18.67
N ASN A 112 -13.11 -7.18 18.47
CA ASN A 112 -14.05 -7.87 17.63
C ASN A 112 -13.96 -7.50 16.15
N ILE A 113 -13.06 -6.59 15.72
CA ILE A 113 -12.96 -6.07 14.35
C ILE A 113 -14.31 -5.57 13.82
N THR A 114 -14.47 -4.26 13.85
CA THR A 114 -15.70 -3.57 13.45
C THR A 114 -15.39 -2.51 12.40
N GLU A 115 -16.23 -2.40 11.36
CA GLU A 115 -16.03 -1.43 10.27
C GLU A 115 -16.26 0.03 10.70
N SER A 116 -16.91 0.26 11.84
CA SER A 116 -17.10 1.60 12.42
C SER A 116 -15.90 2.11 13.23
N THR A 117 -14.88 1.28 13.49
CA THR A 117 -13.67 1.66 14.24
C THR A 117 -12.44 1.30 13.43
N GLY A 118 -11.79 2.29 12.81
CA GLY A 118 -10.62 2.04 11.97
C GLY A 118 -10.80 2.49 10.52
N ILE A 119 -10.00 1.90 9.64
CA ILE A 119 -10.10 2.08 8.19
C ILE A 119 -10.62 0.79 7.60
N ALA A 120 -11.65 0.87 6.77
CA ALA A 120 -12.26 -0.30 6.16
C ALA A 120 -12.27 -0.17 4.64
N VAL A 121 -11.90 -1.24 3.94
CA VAL A 121 -12.05 -1.38 2.50
C VAL A 121 -13.04 -2.51 2.27
N LYS A 122 -14.20 -2.18 1.72
CA LYS A 122 -15.31 -3.10 1.52
C LYS A 122 -15.54 -3.33 0.05
N PHE A 123 -15.47 -4.60 -0.35
CA PHE A 123 -15.94 -5.07 -1.65
C PHE A 123 -17.33 -5.66 -1.46
N SER A 124 -18.30 -5.18 -2.21
CA SER A 124 -19.67 -5.68 -2.18
C SER A 124 -20.15 -6.06 -3.55
N ARG A 125 -20.89 -7.15 -3.63
CA ARG A 125 -21.46 -7.66 -4.87
C ARG A 125 -22.98 -7.60 -4.84
N THR A 126 -23.55 -7.11 -5.93
CA THR A 126 -24.98 -7.17 -6.21
C THR A 126 -25.19 -7.60 -7.66
N GLY A 127 -25.54 -8.87 -7.87
CA GLY A 127 -25.66 -9.47 -9.20
C GLY A 127 -24.31 -9.61 -9.90
N VAL A 128 -24.13 -8.95 -11.05
CA VAL A 128 -22.85 -8.95 -11.80
C VAL A 128 -21.91 -7.81 -11.40
N ASN A 129 -22.41 -6.85 -10.62
CA ASN A 129 -21.67 -5.65 -10.26
C ASN A 129 -20.95 -5.87 -8.94
N VAL A 130 -19.68 -5.50 -8.90
CA VAL A 130 -18.90 -5.38 -7.66
C VAL A 130 -18.53 -3.91 -7.48
N SER A 131 -18.78 -3.39 -6.28
CA SER A 131 -18.41 -2.04 -5.87
C SER A 131 -17.34 -2.11 -4.78
N CYS A 132 -16.54 -1.05 -4.69
CA CYS A 132 -15.55 -0.85 -3.65
C CYS A 132 -15.88 0.43 -2.87
N GLN A 133 -15.89 0.34 -1.56
CA GLN A 133 -16.04 1.48 -0.66
C GLN A 133 -14.87 1.54 0.30
N ILE A 134 -14.42 2.74 0.62
CA ILE A 134 -13.36 2.98 1.60
C ILE A 134 -13.96 3.84 2.71
N GLY A 135 -13.78 3.42 3.96
CA GLY A 135 -14.35 4.06 5.12
C GLY A 135 -13.31 4.38 6.19
N VAL A 136 -13.52 5.49 6.91
CA VAL A 136 -12.75 5.85 8.11
C VAL A 136 -13.74 6.11 9.24
N ASN A 137 -13.63 5.33 10.31
CA ASN A 137 -14.54 5.35 11.46
C ASN A 137 -16.03 5.32 11.06
N GLY A 138 -16.39 4.40 10.15
CA GLY A 138 -17.76 4.26 9.66
C GLY A 138 -18.24 5.32 8.66
N ASN A 139 -17.44 6.34 8.34
CA ASN A 139 -17.75 7.29 7.27
C ASN A 139 -17.22 6.77 5.94
N TRP A 140 -18.11 6.49 4.99
CA TRP A 140 -17.79 5.81 3.74
C TRP A 140 -17.77 6.74 2.54
N VAL A 141 -16.86 6.44 1.61
CA VAL A 141 -16.85 6.96 0.24
C VAL A 141 -16.72 5.81 -0.74
N THR A 142 -17.31 5.98 -1.92
CA THR A 142 -17.30 4.95 -2.97
C THR A 142 -16.17 5.23 -3.94
N VAL A 143 -15.47 4.18 -4.39
CA VAL A 143 -14.48 4.27 -5.46
C VAL A 143 -15.21 4.56 -6.78
N ALA A 144 -14.70 5.50 -7.56
CA ALA A 144 -15.34 5.96 -8.80
C ALA A 144 -15.49 4.81 -9.81
N SER A 145 -16.65 4.73 -10.47
CA SER A 145 -16.95 3.59 -11.34
C SER A 145 -16.10 3.50 -12.60
N SER A 146 -15.54 4.64 -13.03
CA SER A 146 -14.52 4.74 -14.09
C SER A 146 -13.26 3.94 -13.74
N ILE A 147 -12.97 3.78 -12.45
CA ILE A 147 -11.90 2.94 -11.91
C ILE A 147 -12.44 1.53 -11.62
N THR A 148 -13.71 1.40 -11.25
CA THR A 148 -14.31 0.09 -10.89
C THR A 148 -14.69 -0.82 -12.07
N ASN A 149 -14.38 -0.48 -13.33
CA ASN A 149 -14.41 -1.46 -14.45
C ASN A 149 -13.49 -2.69 -14.20
N MET A 150 -12.74 -2.67 -13.10
CA MET A 150 -11.77 -3.65 -12.62
C MET A 150 -12.32 -4.87 -11.86
N TYR A 151 -13.57 -4.89 -11.39
CA TYR A 151 -14.05 -5.92 -10.45
C TYR A 151 -14.96 -7.00 -11.09
N ALA A 152 -14.59 -7.50 -12.27
CA ALA A 152 -15.33 -8.55 -12.99
C ALA A 152 -15.12 -9.96 -12.37
N PRO A 153 -16.03 -10.93 -12.58
CA PRO A 153 -16.89 -11.43 -11.52
C PRO A 153 -16.30 -12.66 -10.80
N LEU A 154 -16.48 -12.67 -9.48
CA LEU A 154 -16.23 -13.72 -8.49
C LEU A 154 -14.91 -13.51 -7.78
N ALA A 155 -13.76 -13.53 -8.46
CA ALA A 155 -12.46 -13.45 -7.80
C ALA A 155 -11.94 -12.01 -7.61
N LEU A 156 -11.51 -11.72 -6.39
CA LEU A 156 -10.81 -10.52 -5.96
C LEU A 156 -9.35 -10.90 -5.68
N ASP A 157 -8.40 -10.15 -6.22
CA ASP A 157 -6.97 -10.35 -5.96
C ASP A 157 -6.27 -8.99 -5.88
N PHE A 158 -6.06 -8.53 -4.65
CA PHE A 158 -5.67 -7.16 -4.34
C PHE A 158 -4.52 -7.07 -3.34
N VAL A 159 -3.80 -5.97 -3.44
CA VAL A 159 -2.95 -5.44 -2.37
C VAL A 159 -3.57 -4.14 -1.89
N ILE A 160 -3.68 -3.95 -0.59
CA ILE A 160 -4.23 -2.74 0.03
C ILE A 160 -3.22 -2.25 1.06
N ASP A 161 -2.77 -1.00 0.91
CA ASP A 161 -1.85 -0.35 1.84
C ASP A 161 -2.52 0.85 2.53
N ILE A 162 -2.22 0.99 3.81
CA ILE A 162 -2.67 2.08 4.69
C ILE A 162 -1.48 2.93 5.10
N HIS A 163 -1.65 4.24 5.02
CA HIS A 163 -0.66 5.22 5.47
C HIS A 163 -1.31 6.30 6.33
N ASN A 164 -1.17 6.18 7.64
CA ASN A 164 -1.50 7.19 8.64
C ASN A 164 -0.30 8.13 8.93
N ASN A 165 0.49 8.54 7.94
CA ASN A 165 1.36 9.73 8.03
C ASN A 165 2.09 9.95 6.69
N THR A 166 1.45 10.57 5.70
CA THR A 166 2.14 10.96 4.46
C THR A 166 2.52 12.44 4.54
N GLY A 167 3.82 12.73 4.60
CA GLY A 167 4.37 14.05 4.24
C GLY A 167 3.72 15.30 4.87
N GLY A 168 3.25 15.23 6.12
CA GLY A 168 2.66 16.37 6.82
C GLY A 168 1.15 16.59 6.61
N SER A 169 0.47 15.70 5.87
CA SER A 169 -1.00 15.68 5.84
C SER A 169 -1.53 14.90 7.04
N ASN A 170 -2.38 15.53 7.87
CA ASN A 170 -3.13 14.86 8.95
C ASN A 170 -4.28 14.00 8.41
N LYS A 171 -4.03 13.23 7.34
CA LYS A 171 -5.02 12.38 6.66
C LYS A 171 -4.46 10.97 6.47
N THR A 172 -5.32 9.97 6.64
CA THR A 172 -5.03 8.61 6.20
C THR A 172 -5.08 8.52 4.67
N ARG A 173 -4.04 7.94 4.06
CA ARG A 173 -4.06 7.55 2.65
C ARG A 173 -4.29 6.05 2.53
N VAL A 174 -5.13 5.65 1.58
CA VAL A 174 -5.38 4.25 1.23
C VAL A 174 -5.01 4.06 -0.23
N LEU A 175 -4.20 3.05 -0.50
CA LEU A 175 -3.77 2.66 -1.83
C LEU A 175 -4.27 1.24 -2.12
N ILE A 176 -4.83 1.01 -3.31
CA ILE A 176 -5.34 -0.30 -3.73
C ILE A 176 -4.77 -0.63 -5.11
N TRP A 177 -4.29 -1.87 -5.27
CA TRP A 177 -3.81 -2.42 -6.54
C TRP A 177 -4.44 -3.77 -6.82
N ARG A 178 -4.79 -4.04 -8.07
CA ARG A 178 -4.90 -5.39 -8.60
C ARG A 178 -3.52 -6.05 -8.60
N TYR A 179 -3.46 -7.35 -8.35
CA TYR A 179 -2.19 -8.04 -8.18
C TYR A 179 -1.31 -8.06 -9.47
N THR A 180 -0.22 -7.30 -9.38
CA THR A 180 1.04 -7.27 -10.17
C THR A 180 1.08 -6.65 -11.58
N PRO A 181 2.16 -5.87 -11.87
CA PRO A 181 3.15 -5.30 -10.94
C PRO A 181 2.58 -4.07 -10.21
N TYR A 182 2.86 -3.90 -8.91
CA TYR A 182 2.34 -2.79 -8.10
C TYR A 182 3.45 -1.88 -7.54
N ALA A 183 3.27 -0.57 -7.66
CA ALA A 183 4.14 0.50 -7.17
C ALA A 183 3.29 1.71 -6.72
N ALA A 184 3.85 2.64 -5.93
CA ALA A 184 3.11 3.77 -5.34
C ALA A 184 2.40 4.62 -6.40
N THR A 185 3.08 4.81 -7.53
CA THR A 185 2.61 5.60 -8.67
C THR A 185 1.66 4.83 -9.59
N THR A 186 1.41 3.55 -9.31
CA THR A 186 0.58 2.68 -10.14
C THR A 186 -0.61 2.11 -9.35
N ALA A 187 -0.97 2.73 -8.22
CA ALA A 187 -2.19 2.37 -7.51
C ALA A 187 -3.38 2.56 -8.44
N ASP A 188 -4.23 1.54 -8.51
CA ASP A 188 -5.49 1.67 -9.23
C ASP A 188 -6.43 2.64 -8.48
N VAL A 189 -6.33 2.68 -7.14
CA VAL A 189 -7.02 3.66 -6.29
C VAL A 189 -6.03 4.30 -5.34
N ASP A 190 -6.03 5.63 -5.30
CA ASP A 190 -5.33 6.43 -4.31
C ASP A 190 -6.27 7.47 -3.73
N THR A 191 -6.52 7.42 -2.42
CA THR A 191 -7.44 8.37 -1.77
C THR A 191 -6.92 9.82 -1.75
N ASN A 192 -5.69 10.08 -2.17
CA ASN A 192 -5.17 11.44 -2.43
C ASN A 192 -5.46 11.95 -3.85
N SER A 193 -5.85 11.08 -4.78
CA SER A 193 -6.25 11.45 -6.14
C SER A 193 -7.71 11.90 -6.16
N SER A 194 -7.98 13.10 -6.68
CA SER A 194 -9.32 13.70 -6.70
C SER A 194 -10.31 13.04 -7.67
N GLY A 195 -9.83 12.17 -8.57
CA GLY A 195 -10.65 11.45 -9.55
C GLY A 195 -11.04 10.04 -9.14
N ASP A 196 -10.46 9.51 -8.05
CA ASP A 196 -10.57 8.08 -7.75
C ASP A 196 -11.79 7.73 -6.89
N LEU A 197 -12.43 8.75 -6.34
CA LEU A 197 -13.54 8.64 -5.40
C LEU A 197 -14.73 9.45 -5.90
N THR A 198 -15.94 8.99 -5.58
CA THR A 198 -17.18 9.68 -5.95
C THR A 198 -17.40 10.99 -5.18
N SER A 199 -16.70 11.16 -4.06
CA SER A 199 -16.78 12.33 -3.18
C SER A 199 -15.49 12.49 -2.38
N SER A 200 -15.39 13.57 -1.59
CA SER A 200 -14.24 13.82 -0.74
C SER A 200 -13.99 12.68 0.25
N TYR A 201 -12.77 12.16 0.25
CA TYR A 201 -12.31 11.22 1.27
C TYR A 201 -12.34 11.84 2.67
N PRO A 202 -12.73 11.10 3.73
CA PRO A 202 -12.67 11.60 5.10
C PRO A 202 -11.30 12.21 5.45
N ALA A 203 -11.30 13.47 5.89
CA ALA A 203 -10.06 14.23 6.13
C ALA A 203 -9.37 13.88 7.47
N ALA A 204 -10.04 13.14 8.35
CA ALA A 204 -9.48 12.77 9.65
C ALA A 204 -8.43 11.66 9.51
N GLN A 205 -7.24 11.89 10.05
CA GLN A 205 -6.29 10.81 10.30
C GLN A 205 -6.91 9.80 11.25
N GLN A 206 -6.85 8.53 10.87
CA GLN A 206 -7.24 7.45 11.75
C GLN A 206 -6.26 7.38 12.93
N ALA A 207 -6.80 7.44 14.15
CA ALA A 207 -6.01 7.19 15.35
C ALA A 207 -5.36 5.79 15.27
N PRO A 208 -4.16 5.60 15.83
CA PRO A 208 -3.53 4.29 15.82
C PRO A 208 -4.46 3.24 16.44
N GLY A 209 -4.52 2.07 15.82
CA GLY A 209 -5.31 0.95 16.31
C GLY A 209 -4.51 -0.34 16.25
N ILE A 210 -4.96 -1.35 17.00
CA ILE A 210 -4.15 -2.55 17.28
C ILE A 210 -4.65 -3.74 16.45
N TYR A 211 -5.90 -3.70 15.99
CA TYR A 211 -6.52 -4.84 15.37
C TYR A 211 -6.70 -4.65 13.86
N THR A 212 -6.30 -5.66 13.10
CA THR A 212 -6.57 -5.79 11.66
C THR A 212 -7.32 -7.10 11.44
N GLY A 213 -8.25 -7.13 10.50
CA GLY A 213 -9.05 -8.32 10.26
C GLY A 213 -9.84 -8.26 8.97
N ILE A 214 -10.57 -9.34 8.72
CA ILE A 214 -11.47 -9.51 7.60
C ILE A 214 -12.85 -9.84 8.14
N ILE A 215 -13.86 -9.14 7.65
CA ILE A 215 -15.28 -9.44 7.86
C ILE A 215 -15.80 -10.02 6.55
N VAL A 216 -16.43 -11.19 6.63
CA VAL A 216 -16.91 -11.96 5.48
C VAL A 216 -18.41 -12.13 5.62
N ASN A 217 -19.16 -11.86 4.54
CA ASN A 217 -20.59 -12.15 4.45
C ASN A 217 -20.88 -12.82 3.12
N GLN A 218 -21.14 -14.13 3.14
CA GLN A 218 -21.39 -14.93 1.93
C GLN A 218 -20.26 -14.76 0.90
N ALA A 219 -19.03 -14.90 1.37
CA ALA A 219 -17.83 -14.84 0.55
C ALA A 219 -16.81 -15.87 1.04
N THR A 220 -15.80 -16.12 0.24
CA THR A 220 -14.70 -17.03 0.52
C THR A 220 -13.39 -16.29 0.39
N VAL A 221 -12.46 -16.44 1.33
CA VAL A 221 -11.12 -15.82 1.31
C VAL A 221 -10.12 -16.96 1.30
N THR A 222 -9.25 -17.00 0.29
CA THR A 222 -8.25 -18.07 0.09
C THR A 222 -6.82 -17.57 0.21
N GLY A 223 -6.65 -16.26 0.40
CA GLY A 223 -5.35 -15.63 0.55
C GLY A 223 -5.49 -14.39 1.41
N ALA A 224 -4.86 -14.37 2.58
CA ALA A 224 -4.79 -13.18 3.40
C ALA A 224 -3.51 -13.16 4.22
N ALA A 225 -2.64 -12.21 3.91
CA ALA A 225 -1.38 -12.03 4.62
C ALA A 225 -1.17 -10.56 4.95
N ILE A 226 -0.94 -10.26 6.22
CA ILE A 226 -0.55 -8.92 6.64
C ILE A 226 0.96 -8.79 6.53
N SER A 227 1.42 -7.64 6.04
CA SER A 227 2.81 -7.24 6.13
C SER A 227 2.94 -5.76 6.50
N THR A 228 4.16 -5.32 6.76
CA THR A 228 4.46 -3.89 6.72
C THR A 228 4.08 -3.34 5.36
N ASN A 229 3.69 -2.07 5.32
CA ASN A 229 3.42 -1.41 4.05
C ASN A 229 4.64 -1.46 3.15
N LYS A 230 4.42 -1.82 1.89
CA LYS A 230 5.54 -2.12 0.98
C LYS A 230 6.01 -0.89 0.25
N ILE A 231 5.18 0.14 0.21
CA ILE A 231 5.46 1.31 -0.60
C ILE A 231 5.07 2.57 0.15
N VAL A 232 6.07 3.37 0.56
CA VAL A 232 5.86 4.73 1.06
C VAL A 232 7.00 5.60 0.57
N ASN A 233 6.65 6.72 -0.05
CA ASN A 233 7.37 7.98 0.02
C ASN A 233 6.32 9.08 0.18
#